data_AF-A0AAW2QU91-F1
#
_entry.id   AF-A0AAW2QU91-F1
#
_cell.length_a   1.000
_cell.length_b   1.000
_cell.length_c   1.000
_cell.angle_alpha   90.00
_cell.angle_beta   90.00
_cell.angle_gamma   90.00
#
_symmetry.space_group_name_H-M   'P 1'
#
loop_
_entity.id
_entity.type
_entity.pdbx_description
1 polymer ?
#
loop_
_entity_poly.entity_id
_entity_poly.type
_entity_poly.pdbx_seq_one_letter_code
_entity_poly.pdbx_strand_id
1 'polypeptide(L)'
;MGTEIRTVGHGDKKDEPWWPELKTPDDLIGILTIIIWVASGFHAAVNFGQFDYGGYFPNRPTIARTQLPTEDPNGEEKNRFLDRPEEFLLECFPSQLQAASFTAVQDILSTHSPDEEYIGEQIQPYWAEDKVIKSAFERFNGQIKMIEGIIDARNADTELMNRTGLDWCHTSF
;
A
#
# COMPACT_ATOMS: atom_id res chain seq x y z
N MET A 1 -2.71 -25.15 5.73
CA MET A 1 -3.92 -24.30 5.68
C MET A 1 -5.13 -25.15 6.04
N GLY A 2 -6.15 -24.62 6.74
CA GLY A 2 -7.40 -25.37 6.93
C GLY A 2 -7.98 -25.79 5.58
N THR A 3 -8.42 -27.04 5.45
CA THR A 3 -8.87 -27.63 4.17
C THR A 3 -9.86 -26.72 3.44
N GLU A 4 -10.78 -26.10 4.18
CA GLU A 4 -11.77 -25.16 3.65
C GLU A 4 -11.18 -23.92 2.98
N ILE A 5 -10.13 -23.30 3.54
CA ILE A 5 -9.51 -22.11 2.94
C ILE A 5 -8.93 -22.46 1.57
N ARG A 6 -8.34 -23.65 1.43
CA ARG A 6 -7.76 -24.13 0.16
C ARG A 6 -8.83 -24.61 -0.82
N THR A 7 -9.80 -25.41 -0.39
CA THR A 7 -10.72 -26.11 -1.30
C THR A 7 -12.00 -25.32 -1.61
N VAL A 8 -12.37 -24.37 -0.74
CA VAL A 8 -13.55 -23.52 -0.90
C VAL A 8 -13.12 -22.06 -1.14
N GLY A 9 -12.41 -21.46 -0.18
CA GLY A 9 -12.03 -20.04 -0.23
C GLY A 9 -11.17 -19.69 -1.46
N HIS A 10 -10.17 -20.52 -1.75
CA HIS A 10 -9.31 -20.45 -2.93
C HIS A 10 -9.44 -21.69 -3.81
N GLY A 11 -10.68 -22.19 -3.97
CA GLY A 11 -10.97 -23.43 -4.68
C GLY A 11 -10.49 -23.45 -6.14
N ASP A 12 -10.34 -22.30 -6.77
CA ASP A 12 -9.77 -22.12 -8.12
C ASP A 12 -8.28 -22.50 -8.19
N LYS A 13 -7.56 -22.38 -7.07
CA LYS A 13 -6.12 -22.68 -6.94
C LYS A 13 -5.84 -23.92 -6.11
N LYS A 14 -6.85 -24.71 -5.75
CA LYS A 14 -6.71 -25.80 -4.77
C LYS A 14 -5.64 -26.85 -5.16
N ASP A 15 -5.34 -27.03 -6.44
CA ASP A 15 -4.41 -28.06 -6.92
C ASP A 15 -2.97 -27.55 -7.10
N GLU A 16 -2.72 -26.28 -6.76
CA GLU A 16 -1.40 -25.66 -6.91
C GLU A 16 -0.35 -26.24 -5.95
N PRO A 17 0.91 -26.42 -6.39
CA PRO A 17 1.94 -27.13 -5.61
C PRO A 17 2.50 -26.30 -4.45
N TRP A 18 2.26 -24.99 -4.42
CA TRP A 18 2.80 -24.08 -3.41
C TRP A 18 1.93 -23.96 -2.15
N TRP A 19 0.81 -24.68 -2.05
CA TRP A 19 0.02 -24.70 -0.82
C TRP A 19 0.83 -25.24 0.35
N PRO A 20 0.96 -24.48 1.46
CA PRO A 20 1.65 -24.98 2.63
C PRO A 20 0.87 -26.15 3.25
N GLU A 21 1.61 -27.20 3.58
CA GLU A 21 1.11 -28.28 4.42
C GLU A 21 0.82 -27.73 5.84
N LEU A 22 0.10 -28.49 6.67
CA LEU A 22 -0.13 -28.15 8.08
C LEU A 22 0.10 -29.40 8.90
N LYS A 23 1.37 -29.82 9.00
CA LYS A 23 1.80 -31.03 9.68
C LYS A 23 2.66 -30.74 10.91
N THR A 24 3.30 -29.57 10.96
CA THR A 24 4.23 -29.18 12.02
C THR A 24 3.87 -27.83 12.65
N PRO A 25 4.39 -27.52 13.86
CA PRO A 25 4.29 -26.18 14.43
C PRO A 25 4.90 -25.10 13.52
N ASP A 26 6.00 -25.41 12.82
CA ASP A 26 6.64 -24.47 11.90
C ASP A 26 5.74 -24.13 10.70
N ASP A 27 5.00 -25.12 10.18
CA ASP A 27 3.99 -24.88 9.15
C ASP A 27 2.92 -23.91 9.64
N LEU A 28 2.43 -24.10 10.87
CA LEU A 28 1.43 -23.22 11.47
C LEU A 28 1.98 -21.80 11.66
N ILE A 29 3.21 -21.67 12.16
CA ILE A 29 3.89 -20.38 12.32
C ILE A 29 4.00 -19.67 10.97
N GLY A 30 4.45 -20.36 9.93
CA GLY A 30 4.57 -19.79 8.58
C GLY A 30 3.23 -19.33 8.03
N ILE A 31 2.19 -20.16 8.13
CA ILE A 31 0.84 -19.82 7.66
C ILE A 31 0.29 -18.59 8.40
N LEU A 32 0.35 -18.58 9.73
CA LEU A 32 -0.16 -17.47 10.53
C LEU A 32 0.64 -16.19 10.28
N THR A 33 1.95 -16.28 10.12
CA THR A 33 2.81 -15.14 9.81
C THR A 33 2.41 -14.50 8.48
N ILE A 34 2.13 -15.30 7.43
CA ILE A 34 1.68 -14.79 6.14
C ILE A 34 0.33 -14.10 6.27
N ILE A 35 -0.64 -14.71 6.98
CA ILE A 35 -1.97 -14.13 7.16
C ILE A 35 -1.87 -12.78 7.90
N ILE A 36 -1.14 -12.75 9.01
CA ILE A 36 -0.94 -11.53 9.80
C ILE A 36 -0.23 -10.47 8.96
N TRP A 37 0.84 -10.82 8.23
CA TRP A 37 1.57 -9.90 7.37
C TRP A 37 0.69 -9.28 6.29
N VAL A 38 -0.08 -10.11 5.58
CA VAL A 38 -0.97 -9.66 4.49
C VAL A 38 -2.04 -8.71 5.02
N ALA A 39 -2.66 -9.03 6.15
CA ALA A 39 -3.73 -8.24 6.76
C ALA A 39 -3.24 -6.94 7.43
N SER A 40 -1.94 -6.84 7.76
CA SER A 40 -1.38 -5.69 8.47
C SER A 40 -0.36 -4.93 7.62
N GLY A 41 0.94 -5.19 7.78
CA GLY A 41 2.02 -4.43 7.18
C GLY A 41 1.95 -4.35 5.65
N PHE A 42 1.56 -5.44 4.98
CA PHE A 42 1.40 -5.43 3.52
C PHE A 42 0.24 -4.52 3.09
N HIS A 43 -0.94 -4.71 3.68
CA HIS A 43 -2.11 -3.87 3.39
C HIS A 43 -1.81 -2.39 3.65
N ALA A 44 -1.24 -2.07 4.81
CA ALA A 44 -0.88 -0.70 5.18
C ALA A 44 0.07 -0.05 4.16
N ALA A 45 1.10 -0.78 3.72
CA ALA A 45 2.09 -0.29 2.76
C ALA A 45 1.52 0.03 1.37
N VAL A 46 0.45 -0.64 0.95
CA VAL A 46 -0.18 -0.40 -0.37
C VAL A 46 -1.46 0.45 -0.29
N ASN A 47 -2.00 0.66 0.91
CA ASN A 47 -3.28 1.34 1.11
C ASN A 47 -3.12 2.81 1.52
N PHE A 48 -2.39 3.11 2.60
CA PHE A 48 -2.44 4.43 3.22
C PHE A 48 -1.67 5.52 2.45
N GLY A 49 -0.78 5.14 1.54
CA GLY A 49 -0.14 6.10 0.62
C GLY A 49 -0.98 6.47 -0.61
N GLN A 50 -2.19 5.93 -0.78
CA GLN A 50 -2.98 6.17 -1.99
C GLN A 50 -3.27 7.65 -2.20
N PHE A 51 -3.75 8.36 -1.19
CA PHE A 51 -4.03 9.79 -1.31
C PHE A 51 -2.76 10.64 -1.42
N ASP A 52 -1.75 10.36 -0.59
CA ASP A 52 -0.50 11.15 -0.58
C ASP A 52 0.20 11.15 -1.95
N TYR A 53 0.21 10.01 -2.65
CA TYR A 53 0.81 9.91 -3.99
C TYR A 53 -0.21 10.12 -5.12
N GLY A 54 -1.47 9.78 -4.93
CA GLY A 54 -2.50 9.76 -5.97
C GLY A 54 -3.49 10.91 -5.95
N GLY A 55 -3.47 11.76 -4.92
CA GLY A 55 -4.35 12.93 -4.78
C GLY A 55 -4.02 14.04 -5.78
N TYR A 56 -2.74 14.16 -6.18
CA TYR A 56 -2.36 14.92 -7.36
C TYR A 56 -2.46 14.02 -8.61
N PHE A 57 -3.61 14.07 -9.29
CA PHE A 57 -3.93 13.12 -10.36
C PHE A 57 -2.87 12.95 -11.47
N PRO A 58 -2.08 13.97 -11.89
CA PRO A 58 -1.05 13.77 -12.91
C PRO A 58 0.08 12.86 -12.45
N ASN A 59 0.31 12.75 -11.13
CA ASN A 59 1.32 11.83 -10.58
C ASN A 59 0.88 10.35 -10.70
N ARG A 60 -0.43 10.09 -10.72
CA ARG A 60 -0.98 8.74 -10.81
C ARG A 60 -2.29 8.70 -11.61
N PRO A 61 -2.24 8.92 -12.94
CA PRO A 61 -3.43 8.90 -13.78
C PRO A 61 -4.04 7.49 -13.82
N THR A 62 -5.33 7.39 -13.56
CA THR A 62 -6.04 6.09 -13.52
C THR A 62 -6.49 5.59 -14.87
N ILE A 63 -6.65 6.50 -15.83
CA ILE A 63 -7.07 6.20 -17.20
C ILE A 63 -6.37 7.14 -18.19
N ALA A 64 -6.21 6.66 -19.42
CA ALA A 64 -5.95 7.46 -20.61
C ALA A 64 -7.20 7.43 -21.51
N ARG A 65 -7.77 8.60 -21.80
CA ARG A 65 -8.98 8.82 -22.62
C ARG A 65 -8.66 8.93 -24.11
N THR A 66 -7.43 9.28 -24.45
CA THR A 66 -6.93 9.38 -25.83
C THR A 66 -5.68 8.53 -25.98
N GLN A 67 -5.28 8.26 -27.22
CA GLN A 67 -4.01 7.62 -27.52
C GLN A 67 -2.85 8.58 -27.22
N LEU A 68 -1.72 8.03 -26.78
CA LEU A 68 -0.48 8.78 -26.72
C LEU A 68 0.03 9.04 -28.15
N PRO A 69 0.71 10.18 -28.38
CA PRO A 69 1.22 10.50 -29.70
C PRO A 69 2.26 9.46 -30.10
N THR A 70 2.25 9.08 -31.38
CA THR A 70 3.28 8.21 -31.94
C THR A 70 4.53 9.01 -32.30
N GLU A 71 5.65 8.34 -32.53
CA GLU A 71 6.90 8.98 -32.92
C GLU A 71 6.91 9.51 -34.37
N ASP A 72 5.81 9.34 -35.12
CA ASP A 72 5.68 9.77 -36.52
C ASP A 72 6.15 11.23 -36.69
N PRO A 73 7.22 11.48 -37.45
CA PRO A 73 7.76 12.82 -37.65
C PRO A 73 6.76 13.79 -38.30
N ASN A 74 5.71 13.29 -38.96
CA ASN A 74 4.66 14.11 -39.57
C ASN A 74 3.31 14.03 -38.83
N GLY A 75 3.27 13.41 -37.65
CA GLY A 75 2.05 13.23 -36.88
C GLY A 75 1.54 14.54 -36.26
N GLU A 76 0.29 14.90 -36.55
CA GLU A 76 -0.36 16.10 -36.00
C GLU A 76 -0.41 16.05 -34.46
N GLU A 77 -0.67 14.88 -33.87
CA GLU A 77 -0.70 14.67 -32.42
C GLU A 77 0.66 14.89 -31.76
N LYS A 78 1.75 14.49 -32.43
CA LYS A 78 3.12 14.75 -31.96
C LYS A 78 3.41 16.24 -31.94
N ASN A 79 3.03 16.96 -32.99
CA ASN A 79 3.20 18.41 -33.05
C ASN A 79 2.37 19.11 -31.95
N ARG A 80 1.12 18.69 -31.72
CA ARG A 80 0.29 19.20 -30.63
C ARG A 80 0.90 18.96 -29.25
N PHE A 81 1.43 17.76 -29.01
CA PHE A 81 2.10 17.41 -27.76
C PHE A 81 3.38 18.21 -27.54
N LEU A 82 4.19 18.42 -28.59
CA LEU A 82 5.43 19.20 -28.49
C LEU A 82 5.17 20.71 -28.29
N ASP A 83 4.09 21.24 -28.89
CA ASP A 83 3.70 22.64 -28.75
C ASP A 83 3.06 22.93 -27.38
N ARG A 84 2.13 22.08 -26.92
CA ARG A 84 1.35 22.26 -25.68
C ARG A 84 1.18 20.93 -24.91
N PRO A 85 2.26 20.40 -24.30
CA PRO A 85 2.24 19.09 -23.65
C PRO A 85 1.25 19.00 -22.50
N GLU A 86 1.08 20.08 -21.72
CA GLU A 86 0.13 20.13 -20.61
C GLU A 86 -1.32 19.97 -21.07
N GLU A 87 -1.74 20.66 -22.12
CA GLU A 87 -3.10 20.53 -22.65
C GLU A 87 -3.34 19.14 -23.24
N PHE A 88 -2.37 18.62 -23.98
CA PHE A 88 -2.44 17.27 -24.52
C PHE A 88 -2.60 16.22 -23.41
N LEU A 89 -1.79 16.33 -22.34
CA LEU A 89 -1.88 15.41 -21.20
C LEU A 89 -3.18 15.59 -20.43
N LEU A 90 -3.72 16.80 -20.29
CA LEU A 90 -5.03 17.02 -19.67
C LEU A 90 -6.19 16.44 -20.50
N GLU A 91 -6.08 16.43 -21.83
CA GLU A 91 -7.01 15.72 -22.71
C GLU A 91 -6.89 14.19 -22.56
N CYS A 92 -5.66 13.69 -22.42
CA CYS A 92 -5.38 12.27 -22.27
C CYS A 92 -5.77 11.72 -20.89
N PHE A 93 -5.40 12.39 -19.80
CA PHE A 93 -5.63 11.98 -18.42
C PHE A 93 -7.10 12.11 -18.01
N PRO A 94 -7.49 11.62 -16.81
CA PRO A 94 -8.89 11.68 -16.37
C PRO A 94 -9.46 13.10 -16.49
N SER A 95 -10.74 13.22 -16.86
CA SER A 95 -11.42 14.51 -16.81
C SER A 95 -11.50 15.03 -15.37
N GLN A 96 -11.75 16.33 -15.18
CA GLN A 96 -11.82 16.92 -13.84
C GLN A 96 -12.82 16.19 -12.92
N LEU A 97 -13.99 15.79 -13.45
CA LEU A 97 -14.99 15.05 -12.68
C LEU A 97 -14.48 13.65 -12.28
N GLN A 98 -13.81 12.95 -13.20
CA GLN A 98 -13.23 11.62 -12.91
C GLN A 98 -12.10 11.70 -11.89
N ALA A 99 -11.21 12.69 -12.04
CA ALA A 99 -10.14 12.95 -11.09
C ALA A 99 -10.69 13.29 -9.70
N ALA A 100 -11.70 14.16 -9.62
CA ALA A 100 -12.34 14.53 -8.36
C ALA A 100 -13.01 13.32 -7.68
N SER A 101 -13.77 12.52 -8.43
CA SER A 101 -14.40 11.30 -7.89
C SER A 101 -13.36 10.29 -7.39
N PHE A 102 -12.29 10.06 -8.15
CA PHE A 102 -11.23 9.14 -7.74
C PHE A 102 -10.45 9.63 -6.52
N THR A 103 -10.13 10.92 -6.47
CA THR A 103 -9.44 11.55 -5.34
C THR A 103 -10.26 11.46 -4.06
N ALA A 104 -11.58 11.69 -4.12
CA ALA A 104 -12.46 11.53 -2.98
C ALA A 104 -12.50 10.08 -2.44
N VAL A 105 -12.46 9.08 -3.34
CA VAL A 105 -12.39 7.68 -2.90
C VAL A 105 -11.04 7.37 -2.25
N GLN A 106 -9.92 7.83 -2.83
CA GLN A 106 -8.60 7.61 -2.25
C GLN A 106 -8.44 8.28 -0.87
N ASP A 107 -9.01 9.47 -0.69
CA ASP A 107 -9.01 10.19 0.59
C ASP A 107 -9.66 9.35 1.70
N ILE A 108 -10.85 8.82 1.42
CA ILE A 108 -11.58 7.93 2.33
C ILE A 108 -10.77 6.66 2.63
N LEU A 109 -10.20 6.02 1.61
CA LEU A 109 -9.45 4.76 1.78
C LEU A 109 -8.11 4.94 2.49
N SER A 110 -7.54 6.15 2.46
CA SER A 110 -6.24 6.45 3.09
C SER A 110 -6.38 7.00 4.51
N THR A 111 -7.61 7.29 4.96
CA THR A 111 -7.86 7.87 6.28
C THR A 111 -8.02 6.77 7.32
N HIS A 112 -7.30 6.89 8.43
CA HIS A 112 -7.48 6.01 9.59
C HIS A 112 -8.74 6.35 10.37
N SER A 113 -9.48 5.32 10.77
CA SER A 113 -10.64 5.48 11.66
C SER A 113 -10.21 5.99 13.04
N PRO A 114 -11.02 6.82 13.72
CA PRO A 114 -10.79 7.14 15.13
C PRO A 114 -10.78 5.92 16.05
N ASP A 115 -11.47 4.85 15.64
CA ASP A 115 -11.58 3.58 16.37
C ASP A 115 -10.61 2.51 15.83
N GLU A 116 -9.56 2.90 15.10
CA GLU A 116 -8.58 1.96 14.53
C GLU A 116 -7.81 1.18 15.61
N GLU A 117 -7.58 -0.12 15.36
CA GLU A 117 -6.74 -0.97 16.21
C GLU A 117 -5.41 -1.26 15.51
N TYR A 118 -4.32 -0.65 15.98
CA TYR A 118 -3.01 -0.83 15.37
C TYR A 118 -2.33 -2.13 15.79
N ILE A 119 -1.46 -2.64 14.91
CA ILE A 119 -0.74 -3.89 15.15
C ILE A 119 0.06 -3.84 16.46
N GLY A 120 -0.25 -4.80 17.35
CA GLY A 120 0.44 -4.94 18.63
C GLY A 120 0.04 -3.89 19.68
N GLU A 121 -0.95 -3.04 19.44
CA GLU A 121 -1.38 -2.02 20.40
C GLU A 121 -2.24 -2.60 21.52
N GLN A 122 -3.37 -3.23 21.17
CA GLN A 122 -4.33 -3.76 22.14
C GLN A 122 -4.35 -5.28 22.13
N ILE A 123 -4.25 -5.89 23.32
CA ILE A 123 -4.50 -7.31 23.52
C ILE A 123 -5.96 -7.52 23.90
N GLN A 124 -6.61 -8.50 23.28
CA GLN A 124 -7.98 -8.85 23.63
C GLN A 124 -8.05 -9.38 25.07
N PRO A 125 -9.04 -8.97 25.90
CA PRO A 125 -9.05 -9.27 27.33
C PRO A 125 -8.91 -10.75 27.69
N TYR A 126 -9.58 -11.63 26.94
CA TYR A 126 -9.53 -13.08 27.17
C TYR A 126 -8.16 -13.71 26.86
N TRP A 127 -7.35 -13.10 26.01
CA TRP A 127 -5.95 -13.51 25.80
C TRP A 127 -5.01 -12.99 26.89
N ALA A 128 -5.34 -11.85 27.50
CA ALA A 128 -4.52 -11.24 28.54
C ALA A 128 -4.56 -11.99 29.89
N GLU A 129 -5.58 -12.84 30.09
CA GLU A 129 -5.70 -13.70 31.28
C GLU A 129 -4.62 -14.79 31.31
N ASP A 130 -4.17 -15.27 30.14
CA ASP A 130 -3.07 -16.21 30.04
C ASP A 130 -1.72 -15.46 30.10
N LYS A 131 -0.94 -15.75 31.14
CA LYS A 131 0.35 -15.08 31.40
C LYS A 131 1.37 -15.31 30.28
N VAL A 132 1.36 -16.48 29.64
CA VAL A 132 2.30 -16.82 28.57
C VAL A 132 1.94 -16.02 27.33
N ILE A 133 0.65 -15.97 26.96
CA ILE A 133 0.17 -15.19 25.82
C ILE A 133 0.42 -13.70 26.05
N LYS A 134 0.06 -13.17 27.21
CA LYS A 134 0.30 -11.77 27.58
C LYS A 134 1.78 -11.40 27.47
N SER A 135 2.67 -12.21 28.03
CA SER A 135 4.12 -11.95 27.97
C SER A 135 4.67 -12.00 26.54
N ALA A 136 4.12 -12.89 25.69
CA ALA A 136 4.49 -12.96 24.27
C ALA A 136 4.02 -11.71 23.50
N PHE A 137 2.80 -11.23 23.77
CA PHE A 137 2.26 -10.01 23.18
C PHE A 137 3.05 -8.76 23.60
N GLU A 138 3.40 -8.64 24.88
CA GLU A 138 4.22 -7.53 25.38
C GLU A 138 5.60 -7.50 24.70
N ARG A 139 6.22 -8.66 24.48
CA ARG A 139 7.47 -8.75 23.70
C ARG A 139 7.28 -8.30 22.26
N PHE A 140 6.19 -8.72 21.62
CA PHE A 140 5.86 -8.32 20.26
C PHE A 140 5.64 -6.80 20.15
N ASN A 141 4.85 -6.20 21.06
CA ASN A 141 4.67 -4.75 21.12
C ASN A 141 6.01 -4.01 21.28
N GLY A 142 6.89 -4.50 22.17
CA GLY A 142 8.22 -3.94 22.34
C GLY A 142 9.08 -3.98 21.07
N GLN A 143 8.99 -5.06 20.29
CA GLN A 143 9.68 -5.17 19.01
C GLN A 143 9.11 -4.21 17.95
N ILE A 144 7.79 -4.03 17.89
CA ILE A 144 7.16 -3.07 16.97
C ILE A 144 7.63 -1.63 17.27
N LYS A 145 7.64 -1.22 18.54
CA LYS A 145 8.15 0.10 18.96
C LYS A 145 9.63 0.30 18.64
N MET A 146 10.44 -0.76 18.76
CA MET A 146 11.84 -0.71 18.35
C MET A 146 11.97 -0.48 16.84
N ILE A 147 11.14 -1.16 16.03
CA ILE A 147 11.14 -1.00 14.56
C ILE A 147 10.70 0.41 14.17
N GLU A 148 9.68 0.96 14.82
CA GLU A 148 9.24 2.35 14.65
C GLU A 148 10.40 3.33 14.83
N GLY A 149 11.14 3.23 15.95
CA GLY A 149 12.31 4.08 16.18
C GLY A 149 13.44 3.89 15.15
N ILE A 150 13.62 2.68 14.61
CA ILE A 150 14.58 2.43 13.51
C ILE A 150 14.10 3.13 12.22
N ILE A 151 12.80 3.10 11.93
CA ILE A 151 12.21 3.75 10.76
C ILE A 151 12.36 5.27 10.87
N ASP A 152 12.07 5.85 12.03
CA ASP A 152 12.21 7.28 12.30
C ASP A 152 13.66 7.74 12.12
N ALA A 153 14.61 7.00 12.72
CA ALA A 153 16.03 7.31 12.58
C ALA A 153 16.48 7.27 11.11
N ARG A 154 15.98 6.31 10.32
CA ARG A 154 16.28 6.22 8.88
C ARG A 154 15.63 7.33 8.08
N ASN A 155 14.44 7.79 8.47
CA ASN A 155 13.77 8.91 7.79
C ASN A 155 14.46 10.24 8.07
N ALA A 156 15.10 10.39 9.24
CA ALA A 156 15.85 11.58 9.62
C ALA A 156 17.28 11.62 9.05
N ASP A 157 17.81 10.50 8.56
CA ASP A 157 19.15 10.41 7.98
C ASP A 157 19.17 10.98 6.56
N THR A 158 19.79 12.15 6.40
CA THR A 158 19.87 12.87 5.12
C THR A 158 20.73 12.15 4.08
N GLU A 159 21.57 11.19 4.47
CA GLU A 159 22.33 10.38 3.51
C GLU A 159 21.45 9.31 2.84
N LEU A 160 20.27 9.00 3.42
CA LEU A 160 19.32 8.03 2.88
C LEU A 160 18.30 8.70 1.94
N MET A 161 18.77 9.20 0.80
CA MET A 161 18.01 9.99 -0.18
C MET A 161 16.70 9.37 -0.70
N ASN A 162 16.58 8.03 -0.69
CA ASN A 162 15.39 7.33 -1.16
C ASN A 162 14.22 7.35 -0.14
N ARG A 163 14.41 7.95 1.04
CA ARG A 163 13.38 8.00 2.10
C ARG A 163 12.45 9.21 1.98
N THR A 164 12.93 10.32 1.44
CA THR A 164 12.19 11.60 1.39
C THR A 164 12.03 12.16 -0.03
N GLY A 165 12.77 11.64 -1.01
CA GLY A 165 12.68 12.09 -2.40
C GLY A 165 13.02 13.58 -2.57
N LEU A 166 12.68 14.16 -3.73
CA LEU A 166 12.70 15.61 -3.92
C LEU A 166 11.40 16.18 -3.36
N ASP A 167 11.43 16.59 -2.10
CA ASP A 167 10.30 17.23 -1.45
C ASP A 167 10.06 18.60 -2.12
N TRP A 168 8.90 18.82 -2.72
CA TRP A 168 8.52 20.07 -3.41
C TRP A 168 8.54 21.30 -2.49
N CYS A 169 8.73 21.10 -1.18
CA CYS A 169 8.89 22.17 -0.20
C CYS A 169 10.27 22.86 -0.24
N HIS A 170 11.28 22.31 -0.94
CA HIS A 170 12.63 22.88 -0.99
C HIS A 170 13.02 23.56 -2.31
N THR A 171 12.14 23.61 -3.30
CA THR A 171 12.35 24.42 -4.51
C THR A 171 11.48 25.67 -4.45
N SER A 172 12.02 26.74 -3.86
CA SER A 172 11.50 28.09 -4.04
C SER A 172 11.52 28.46 -5.52
N PHE A 173 10.35 28.71 -6.10
CA PHE A 173 10.19 29.54 -7.29
C PHE A 173 9.79 30.96 -6.86
#